data_AF-A0A5N6VPQ7-F1
#
_entry.id   AF-A0A5N6VPQ7-F1
#
_cell.length_a   1.000
_cell.length_b   1.000
_cell.length_c   1.000
_cell.angle_alpha   90.00
_cell.angle_beta   90.00
_cell.angle_gamma   90.00
#
_symmetry.space_group_name_H-M   'P 1'
#
loop_
_entity.id
_entity.type
_entity.pdbx_description
1 polymer ?
#
loop_
_entity_poly.entity_id
_entity_poly.type
_entity_poly.pdbx_seq_one_letter_code
_entity_poly.pdbx_strand_id
1 'polypeptide(L)'
;MPTLSGIYTSLTGQTLAIDEHGHLSIIHNDKQKTKLRADAEFWLCEDDGKIGKFGSPKKVTLHFQGKEYHIWVEPRGFSDGAYELTESDPWEQYGLIPIEPNGQYSNRFLALNEEGNRLEILQSWSDAAKFRCME
;
A
#
# COMPACT_ATOMS: atom_id res chain seq x y z
N MET A 1 8.79 3.51 16.35
CA MET A 1 8.48 3.93 14.96
C MET A 1 7.31 3.09 14.51
N PRO A 2 6.29 3.66 13.86
CA PRO A 2 5.30 2.87 13.15
C PRO A 2 6.07 1.95 12.22
N THR A 3 5.91 0.64 12.39
CA THR A 3 6.41 -0.29 11.39
C THR A 3 5.46 -0.12 10.22
N LEU A 4 5.98 0.30 9.06
CA LEU A 4 5.28 0.25 7.77
C LEU A 4 5.03 -1.21 7.36
N SER A 5 4.61 -2.06 8.30
CA SER A 5 4.60 -3.52 8.29
C SER A 5 3.26 -3.97 8.85
N GLY A 6 2.49 -4.71 8.07
CA GLY A 6 1.13 -5.09 8.42
C GLY A 6 0.26 -5.36 7.21
N ILE A 7 -1.04 -5.34 7.43
CA ILE A 7 -2.08 -5.53 6.43
C ILE A 7 -2.46 -4.16 5.88
N TYR A 8 -2.24 -3.96 4.58
CA TYR A 8 -2.62 -2.72 3.91
C TYR A 8 -4.09 -2.79 3.52
N THR A 9 -4.89 -1.89 4.08
CA THR A 9 -6.35 -1.89 3.91
C THR A 9 -6.85 -0.51 3.55
N SER A 10 -7.70 -0.42 2.54
CA SER A 10 -8.35 0.83 2.13
C SER A 10 -9.33 1.33 3.19
N LEU A 11 -9.76 2.58 3.07
CA LEU A 11 -10.83 3.12 3.92
C LEU A 11 -12.17 2.38 3.77
N THR A 12 -12.40 1.74 2.63
CA THR A 12 -13.58 0.90 2.38
C THR A 12 -13.45 -0.52 2.94
N GLY A 13 -12.34 -0.85 3.60
CA GLY A 13 -12.10 -2.14 4.25
C GLY A 13 -11.50 -3.22 3.34
N GLN A 14 -11.17 -2.89 2.09
CA GLN A 14 -10.58 -3.84 1.15
C GLN A 14 -9.09 -4.00 1.40
N THR A 15 -8.63 -5.24 1.40
CA THR A 15 -7.24 -5.57 1.77
C THR A 15 -6.41 -5.85 0.54
N LEU A 16 -5.18 -5.32 0.53
CA LEU A 16 -4.15 -5.69 -0.42
C LEU A 16 -3.38 -6.91 0.10
N ALA A 17 -3.11 -7.86 -0.79
CA ALA A 17 -2.20 -8.95 -0.51
C ALA A 17 -1.44 -9.35 -1.79
N ILE A 18 -0.63 -10.39 -1.66
CA ILE A 18 0.16 -10.94 -2.75
C ILE A 18 -0.52 -12.20 -3.25
N ASP A 19 -0.66 -12.34 -4.56
CA ASP A 19 -1.11 -13.59 -5.18
C ASP A 19 0.00 -14.66 -5.23
N GLU A 20 -0.31 -15.83 -5.80
CA GLU A 20 0.64 -16.94 -5.92
C GLU A 20 1.88 -16.64 -6.79
N HIS A 21 1.84 -15.57 -7.58
CA HIS A 21 2.93 -15.14 -8.46
C HIS A 21 3.80 -14.03 -7.85
N GLY A 22 3.45 -13.53 -6.67
CA GLY A 22 4.15 -12.39 -6.10
C GLY A 22 3.54 -11.03 -6.49
N HIS A 23 2.34 -11.01 -7.08
CA HIS A 23 1.71 -9.78 -7.53
C HIS A 23 0.76 -9.19 -6.49
N LEU A 24 0.84 -7.87 -6.34
CA LEU A 24 -0.07 -7.11 -5.50
C LEU A 24 -1.48 -7.12 -6.11
N SER A 25 -2.46 -7.55 -5.32
CA SER A 25 -3.86 -7.63 -5.73
C SER A 25 -4.80 -7.32 -4.55
N ILE A 26 -6.06 -7.04 -4.87
CA ILE A 26 -7.13 -6.97 -3.86
C ILE A 26 -7.54 -8.40 -3.53
N ILE A 27 -7.60 -8.73 -2.24
CA ILE A 27 -8.18 -9.99 -1.81
C ILE A 27 -9.63 -9.79 -1.36
N HIS A 28 -10.47 -10.73 -1.76
CA HIS A 28 -11.85 -10.84 -1.32
C HIS A 28 -12.00 -12.06 -0.40
N ASN A 29 -12.88 -11.97 0.60
CA ASN A 29 -13.27 -13.05 1.55
C ASN A 29 -12.13 -13.51 2.49
N ASP A 30 -12.29 -14.71 3.07
CA ASP A 30 -11.38 -15.37 4.03
C ASP A 30 -10.02 -15.81 3.43
N LYS A 31 -9.61 -15.24 2.29
CA LYS A 31 -8.26 -15.47 1.78
C LYS A 31 -7.25 -15.01 2.82
N GLN A 32 -6.21 -15.83 3.02
CA GLN A 32 -5.19 -15.54 4.01
C GLN A 32 -4.55 -14.18 3.70
N LYS A 33 -4.60 -13.28 4.68
CA LYS A 33 -4.01 -11.97 4.57
C LYS A 33 -2.50 -12.11 4.70
N THR A 34 -1.77 -11.63 3.70
CA THR A 34 -0.30 -11.58 3.75
C THR A 34 0.13 -10.25 4.36
N LYS A 35 1.05 -10.29 5.34
CA LYS A 35 1.67 -9.07 5.84
C LYS A 35 2.62 -8.52 4.78
N LEU A 36 2.50 -7.22 4.56
CA LEU A 36 3.39 -6.46 3.69
C LEU A 36 4.22 -5.55 4.54
N ARG A 37 5.40 -5.16 4.05
CA ARG A 37 6.18 -4.12 4.71
C ARG A 37 6.94 -3.24 3.75
N ALA A 38 7.17 -1.99 4.12
CA ALA A 38 8.16 -1.18 3.44
C ALA A 38 9.58 -1.64 3.79
N ASP A 39 10.47 -1.71 2.80
CA ASP A 39 11.90 -1.87 3.02
C ASP A 39 12.58 -0.56 3.46
N ALA A 40 13.91 -0.58 3.59
CA ALA A 40 14.68 0.59 4.03
C ALA A 40 14.65 1.76 3.03
N GLU A 41 14.24 1.52 1.79
CA GLU A 41 14.09 2.51 0.73
C GLU A 41 12.60 2.81 0.46
N PHE A 42 11.69 2.42 1.36
CA PHE A 42 10.24 2.62 1.25
C PHE A 42 9.55 1.82 0.13
N TRP A 43 10.19 0.79 -0.45
CA TRP A 43 9.49 -0.10 -1.38
C TRP A 43 8.61 -1.08 -0.63
N LEU A 44 7.37 -1.25 -1.08
CA LEU A 44 6.45 -2.24 -0.55
C LEU A 44 6.95 -3.64 -0.92
N CYS A 45 7.05 -4.49 0.09
CA CYS A 45 7.57 -5.84 -0.01
C CYS A 45 6.66 -6.83 0.72
N GLU A 46 6.80 -8.10 0.39
CA GLU A 46 6.31 -9.20 1.23
C GLU A 46 7.04 -9.18 2.58
N ASP A 47 6.30 -9.20 3.69
CA ASP A 47 6.90 -9.30 5.01
C ASP A 47 7.49 -10.70 5.23
N ASP A 48 8.83 -10.76 5.29
CA ASP A 48 9.59 -11.98 5.51
C ASP A 48 9.67 -12.41 6.99
N GLY A 49 8.94 -11.72 7.87
CA GLY A 49 8.92 -11.95 9.33
C GLY A 49 10.22 -11.53 10.02
N LYS A 50 11.14 -10.87 9.31
CA LYS A 50 12.44 -10.45 9.83
C LYS A 50 12.54 -8.94 9.89
N ILE A 51 12.80 -8.43 11.08
CA ILE A 51 12.82 -6.98 11.34
C ILE A 51 14.22 -6.41 11.07
N GLY A 52 14.27 -5.25 10.42
CA GLY A 52 15.49 -4.45 10.24
C GLY A 52 16.53 -5.13 9.34
N LYS A 53 17.81 -5.07 9.74
CA LYS A 53 18.97 -5.53 8.95
C LYS A 53 19.06 -7.04 8.69
N PHE A 54 18.17 -7.82 9.28
CA PHE A 54 18.18 -9.28 9.20
C PHE A 54 17.23 -9.84 8.13
N GLY A 55 16.38 -8.98 7.57
CA GLY A 55 15.46 -9.33 6.49
C GLY A 55 15.98 -8.90 5.11
N SER A 56 15.50 -9.56 4.07
CA SER A 56 15.70 -9.17 2.67
C SER A 56 14.36 -9.37 1.97
N PRO A 57 13.38 -8.52 2.30
CA PRO A 57 12.00 -8.72 1.89
C PRO A 57 11.90 -8.51 0.38
N LYS A 58 11.08 -9.32 -0.28
CA LYS A 58 10.96 -9.26 -1.74
C LYS A 58 9.97 -8.16 -2.12
N LYS A 59 10.39 -7.22 -2.98
CA LYS A 59 9.50 -6.17 -3.52
C LYS A 59 8.29 -6.82 -4.19
N VAL A 60 7.10 -6.30 -3.88
CA VAL A 60 5.90 -6.70 -4.60
C VAL A 60 5.92 -6.11 -6.00
N THR A 61 5.26 -6.78 -6.93
CA THR A 61 5.04 -6.27 -8.28
C THR A 61 3.55 -6.05 -8.49
N LEU A 62 3.15 -4.92 -9.05
CA LEU A 62 1.79 -4.72 -9.52
C LEU A 62 1.76 -4.91 -11.04
N HIS A 63 0.90 -5.80 -11.54
CA HIS A 63 0.57 -5.90 -12.97
C HIS A 63 -0.68 -5.09 -13.25
N PHE A 64 -0.55 -4.01 -13.99
CA PHE A 64 -1.67 -3.13 -14.30
C PHE A 64 -1.59 -2.64 -15.75
N GLN A 65 -2.66 -2.88 -16.52
CA GLN A 65 -2.77 -2.49 -17.94
C GLN A 65 -1.57 -2.95 -18.80
N GLY A 66 -1.10 -4.19 -18.57
CA GLY A 66 0.01 -4.78 -19.33
C GLY A 66 1.40 -4.24 -18.96
N LYS A 67 1.50 -3.46 -17.86
CA LYS A 67 2.75 -2.95 -17.32
C LYS A 67 3.02 -3.48 -15.93
N GLU A 68 4.29 -3.58 -15.58
CA GLU A 68 4.75 -3.91 -14.24
C GLU A 68 5.14 -2.65 -13.48
N TYR A 69 4.85 -2.62 -12.18
CA TYR A 69 5.22 -1.54 -11.28
C TYR A 69 5.76 -2.09 -9.97
N HIS A 70 6.75 -1.41 -9.40
CA HIS A 70 7.06 -1.47 -7.98
C HIS A 70 6.26 -0.40 -7.24
N ILE A 71 5.96 -0.64 -5.98
CA ILE A 71 5.13 0.27 -5.18
C ILE A 71 6.00 0.98 -4.15
N TRP A 72 6.06 2.29 -4.22
CA TRP A 72 6.66 3.13 -3.20
C TRP A 72 5.62 3.48 -2.14
N VAL A 73 5.97 3.31 -0.86
CA VAL A 73 5.10 3.61 0.28
C VAL A 73 5.42 5.01 0.77
N GLU A 74 4.44 5.90 0.68
CA GLU A 74 4.56 7.26 1.19
C GLU A 74 3.68 7.45 2.42
N PRO A 75 4.27 7.70 3.61
CA PRO A 75 3.51 8.15 4.76
C PRO A 75 2.89 9.51 4.46
N ARG A 76 1.57 9.63 4.53
CA ARG A 76 0.83 10.89 4.25
C ARG A 76 0.32 11.57 5.52
N GLY A 77 0.61 11.00 6.70
CA GLY A 77 0.10 11.52 7.97
C GLY A 77 -1.43 11.53 8.02
N PHE A 78 -2.00 12.36 8.90
CA PHE A 78 -3.41 12.71 8.91
C PHE A 78 -3.61 13.84 7.90
N SER A 79 -4.44 13.65 6.88
CA SER A 79 -4.55 14.60 5.76
C SER A 79 -4.92 16.02 6.21
N ASP A 80 -4.19 17.01 5.66
CA ASP A 80 -4.45 18.46 5.58
C ASP A 80 -3.74 19.41 6.56
N GLY A 81 -2.80 18.95 7.38
CA GLY A 81 -2.09 19.86 8.32
C GLY A 81 -3.00 20.45 9.41
N ALA A 82 -4.30 20.14 9.36
CA ALA A 82 -5.17 20.18 10.50
C ALA A 82 -4.90 18.93 11.33
N TYR A 83 -4.54 19.14 12.59
CA TYR A 83 -4.61 18.16 13.66
C TYR A 83 -6.09 17.79 13.94
N GLU A 84 -6.86 17.41 12.91
CA GLU A 84 -8.13 16.75 13.14
C GLU A 84 -7.84 15.29 13.47
N LEU A 85 -7.37 15.12 14.71
CA LEU A 85 -7.78 14.01 15.55
C LEU A 85 -9.31 14.06 15.60
N THR A 86 -9.99 13.57 14.57
CA THR A 86 -11.30 13.00 14.85
C THR A 86 -10.99 11.86 15.79
N GLU A 87 -11.40 11.96 17.06
CA GLU A 87 -11.18 10.94 18.09
C GLU A 87 -11.64 9.54 17.62
N SER A 88 -12.41 9.47 16.54
CA SER A 88 -12.86 8.26 15.85
C SER A 88 -11.85 7.60 14.91
N ASP A 89 -10.75 8.22 14.47
CA ASP A 89 -9.83 7.59 13.50
C ASP A 89 -8.34 8.01 13.59
N PRO A 90 -7.60 7.48 14.58
CA PRO A 90 -6.21 7.89 14.87
C PRO A 90 -5.14 7.16 14.02
N TRP A 91 -5.50 6.56 12.88
CA TRP A 91 -4.55 5.74 12.11
C TRP A 91 -3.77 6.52 11.04
N GLU A 92 -2.45 6.36 11.02
CA GLU A 92 -1.58 6.88 9.95
C GLU A 92 -2.01 6.35 8.59
N GLN A 93 -2.07 7.25 7.60
CA GLN A 93 -2.47 6.94 6.23
C GLN A 93 -1.27 6.88 5.30
N TYR A 94 -1.33 5.97 4.35
CA TYR A 94 -0.27 5.70 3.39
C TYR A 94 -0.80 5.88 1.97
N GLY A 95 -0.05 6.63 1.18
CA GLY A 95 -0.16 6.64 -0.27
C GLY A 95 0.74 5.55 -0.84
N LEU A 96 0.21 4.82 -1.81
CA LEU A 96 0.96 3.80 -2.55
C LEU A 96 1.22 4.34 -3.96
N ILE A 97 2.48 4.53 -4.34
CA ILE A 97 2.86 5.15 -5.61
C ILE A 97 3.41 4.07 -6.54
N PRO A 98 2.69 3.69 -7.61
CA PRO A 98 3.21 2.76 -8.61
C PRO A 98 4.28 3.44 -9.46
N ILE A 99 5.44 2.79 -9.56
CA ILE A 99 6.61 3.25 -10.30
C ILE A 99 7.05 2.12 -11.24
N GLU A 100 7.12 2.39 -12.54
CA GLU A 100 7.64 1.43 -13.52
C GLU A 100 9.10 1.07 -13.17
N PRO A 101 9.60 -0.13 -13.52
CA PRO A 101 11.01 -0.46 -13.35
C PRO A 101 11.92 0.59 -13.99
N ASN A 102 12.85 1.15 -13.20
CA ASN A 102 13.72 2.28 -13.58
C ASN A 102 12.98 3.61 -13.89
N GLY A 103 11.69 3.68 -13.59
CA GLY A 103 10.88 4.88 -13.70
C GLY A 103 11.18 5.88 -12.59
N GLN A 104 10.75 7.12 -12.81
CA GLN A 104 10.81 8.16 -11.79
C GLN A 104 9.55 8.15 -10.93
N TYR A 105 9.68 8.64 -9.69
CA TYR A 105 8.55 8.91 -8.83
C TYR A 105 7.53 9.78 -9.57
N SER A 106 6.25 9.36 -9.59
CA SER A 106 5.25 9.96 -10.46
C SER A 106 4.20 10.80 -9.74
N ASN A 107 4.17 10.79 -8.40
CA ASN A 107 3.10 11.41 -7.59
C ASN A 107 1.68 10.99 -8.03
N ARG A 108 1.55 9.81 -8.63
CA ARG A 108 0.29 9.14 -8.93
C ARG A 108 0.05 8.07 -7.89
N PHE A 109 -1.20 7.79 -7.58
CA PHE A 109 -1.55 6.95 -6.44
C PHE A 109 -2.31 5.72 -6.92
N LEU A 110 -1.87 4.55 -6.45
CA LEU A 110 -2.68 3.35 -6.49
C LEU A 110 -3.92 3.59 -5.62
N ALA A 111 -5.08 3.26 -6.15
CA ALA A 111 -6.36 3.48 -5.51
C ALA A 111 -7.32 2.33 -5.81
N LEU A 112 -8.45 2.31 -5.13
CA LEU A 112 -9.59 1.50 -5.53
C LEU A 112 -10.54 2.32 -6.39
N ASN A 113 -11.14 1.67 -7.39
CA ASN A 113 -12.26 2.26 -8.11
C ASN A 113 -13.46 2.53 -7.17
N GLU A 114 -14.48 3.22 -7.67
CA GLU A 114 -15.68 3.59 -6.90
C GLU A 114 -16.40 2.38 -6.27
N GLU A 115 -16.38 1.23 -6.95
CA GLU A 115 -16.99 -0.02 -6.44
C GLU A 115 -16.13 -0.75 -5.40
N GLY A 116 -14.88 -0.31 -5.19
CA GLY A 116 -13.93 -0.93 -4.26
C GLY A 116 -13.39 -2.29 -4.69
N ASN A 117 -13.66 -2.75 -5.91
CA ASN A 117 -13.37 -4.12 -6.35
C ASN A 117 -12.20 -4.21 -7.35
N ARG A 118 -11.66 -3.08 -7.82
CA ARG A 118 -10.55 -3.03 -8.77
C ARG A 118 -9.55 -1.95 -8.39
N LEU A 119 -8.29 -2.21 -8.72
CA LEU A 119 -7.23 -1.22 -8.61
C LEU A 119 -7.28 -0.23 -9.78
N GLU A 120 -6.93 1.01 -9.51
CA GLU A 120 -6.71 2.05 -10.50
C GLU A 120 -5.53 2.95 -10.11
N ILE A 121 -5.08 3.78 -11.05
CA ILE A 121 -4.00 4.74 -10.80
C ILE A 121 -4.56 6.16 -10.98
N LEU A 122 -4.65 6.88 -9.87
CA LEU A 122 -5.15 8.25 -9.81
C LEU A 122 -4.02 9.27 -9.99
N GLN A 123 -4.34 10.39 -10.62
CA GLN A 123 -3.40 11.53 -10.81
C GLN A 123 -3.27 12.42 -9.57
N SER A 124 -4.17 12.26 -8.60
CA SER A 124 -4.25 13.10 -7.40
C SER A 124 -4.59 12.27 -6.18
N TRP A 125 -4.19 12.77 -5.02
CA TRP A 125 -4.52 12.20 -3.73
C TRP A 125 -6.02 12.34 -3.43
N SER A 126 -6.65 11.26 -2.96
CA SER A 126 -8.08 11.20 -2.61
C SER A 126 -8.34 10.09 -1.60
N ASP A 127 -9.58 10.01 -1.09
CA ASP A 127 -9.96 8.95 -0.16
C ASP A 127 -9.84 7.53 -0.74
N ALA A 128 -10.03 7.38 -2.04
CA ALA A 128 -9.86 6.11 -2.75
C ALA A 128 -8.40 5.61 -2.76
N ALA A 129 -7.43 6.52 -2.61
CA ALA A 129 -6.01 6.23 -2.57
C ALA A 129 -5.45 6.04 -1.15
N LYS A 130 -6.28 6.21 -0.11
CA LYS A 130 -5.88 6.11 1.30
C LYS A 130 -5.86 4.66 1.76
N PHE A 131 -4.69 4.19 2.19
CA PHE A 131 -4.51 2.90 2.85
C PHE A 131 -4.05 3.07 4.29
N ARG A 132 -4.48 2.17 5.16
CA ARG A 132 -3.97 1.99 6.52
C ARG A 132 -3.11 0.75 6.56
N CYS A 133 -2.12 0.74 7.44
CA CYS A 133 -1.31 -0.43 7.74
C CYS A 133 -1.72 -0.95 9.13
N MET A 134 -2.38 -2.10 9.20
CA MET A 134 -2.92 -2.68 10.43
C MET A 134 -2.11 -3.92 10.86
N GLU A 135 -1.93 -4.17 12.16
CA GLU A 135 -1.22 -5.38 12.65
C GLU A 135 -2.02 -6.69 12.58
#